data_AF-A0A259C9U2-F1
#
_entry.id   AF-A0A259C9U2-F1
#
_cell.length_a   1.000
_cell.length_b   1.000
_cell.length_c   1.000
_cell.angle_alpha   90.00
_cell.angle_beta   90.00
_cell.angle_gamma   90.00
#
_symmetry.space_group_name_H-M   'P 1'
#
loop_
_entity.id
_entity.type
_entity.pdbx_description
1 polymer ?
#
loop_
_entity_poly.entity_id
_entity_poly.type
_entity_poly.pdbx_seq_one_letter_code
_entity_poly.pdbx_strand_id
1 'polypeptide(L)' 'RAKIIFVDGSPFELMKVHQRRFYFDQDGRLTSYFGIRRTPALVEQRGDVLIVTEQAIARKGRGA' A
#
# COMPACT_ATOMS: atom_id res chain seq x y z
N ARG A 1 5.72 9.41 -10.21
CA ARG A 1 5.73 7.94 -9.99
C ARG A 1 5.14 7.66 -8.62
N ALA A 2 4.20 6.72 -8.49
CA ALA A 2 3.59 6.41 -7.19
C ALA A 2 4.64 5.92 -6.18
N LYS A 3 4.48 6.33 -4.92
CA LYS A 3 5.24 5.75 -3.79
C LYS A 3 4.60 4.40 -3.45
N ILE A 4 5.42 3.37 -3.23
CA ILE A 4 4.91 2.09 -2.71
C ILE A 4 5.20 2.08 -1.22
N ILE A 5 4.14 1.92 -0.44
CA ILE A 5 4.16 1.96 1.01
C ILE A 5 3.65 0.61 1.49
N PHE A 6 4.49 -0.06 2.26
CA PHE A 6 4.20 -1.36 2.88
C PHE A 6 3.51 -1.10 4.22
N VAL A 7 2.49 -1.90 4.52
CA VAL A 7 1.82 -1.92 5.83
C VAL A 7 2.19 -3.18 6.62
N ASP A 8 2.81 -4.15 5.95
CA ASP A 8 3.30 -5.41 6.50
C ASP A 8 4.42 -5.95 5.57
N GLY A 9 5.22 -6.90 6.06
CA GLY A 9 6.37 -7.49 5.37
C GLY A 9 7.62 -6.61 5.36
N SER A 10 8.67 -7.05 4.66
CA SER A 10 9.96 -6.33 4.60
C SER A 10 10.13 -5.53 3.30
N PRO A 11 10.09 -4.18 3.34
CA PRO A 11 10.36 -3.36 2.16
C PRO A 11 11.82 -3.47 1.70
N PHE A 12 12.76 -3.75 2.60
CA PHE A 12 14.19 -3.85 2.29
C PHE A 12 14.53 -5.03 1.38
N GLU A 13 13.83 -6.15 1.51
CA GLU A 13 14.02 -7.31 0.65
C GLU A 13 13.65 -6.99 -0.81
N LEU A 14 12.59 -6.19 -1.00
CA LEU A 14 12.14 -5.79 -2.34
C LEU A 14 12.94 -4.62 -2.91
N MET A 15 13.55 -3.79 -2.08
CA MET A 15 14.47 -2.73 -2.52
C MET A 15 15.67 -3.32 -3.28
N LYS A 16 16.24 -4.44 -2.79
CA LYS A 16 17.38 -5.12 -3.41
C LYS A 16 17.04 -5.63 -4.82
N VAL A 17 15.84 -6.16 -5.00
CA VAL A 17 15.40 -6.80 -6.25
C VAL A 17 14.99 -5.77 -7.31
N HIS A 18 14.37 -4.66 -6.92
CA HIS A 18 13.67 -3.78 -7.87
C HIS A 18 14.33 -2.41 -8.10
N GLN A 19 15.46 -2.10 -7.45
CA GLN A 19 16.15 -0.80 -7.52
C GLN A 19 15.20 0.41 -7.42
N ARG A 20 14.14 0.27 -6.60
CA ARG A 20 13.09 1.27 -6.42
C ARG A 20 12.94 1.55 -4.93
N ARG A 21 12.66 2.82 -4.61
CA ARG A 21 12.32 3.21 -3.24
C ARG A 21 10.99 2.61 -2.81
N PHE A 22 11.05 1.89 -1.70
CA PHE A 22 9.91 1.43 -0.93
C PHE A 22 9.90 2.17 0.41
N TYR A 23 8.71 2.36 0.96
CA TYR A 23 8.49 2.98 2.26
C TYR A 23 7.66 2.04 3.12
N PHE A 24 7.61 2.32 4.43
CA PHE A 24 6.79 1.56 5.37
C PHE A 24 5.89 2.52 6.16
N ASP A 25 4.64 2.14 6.36
CA ASP A 25 3.71 2.85 7.22
C ASP A 25 3.91 2.43 8.68
N GLN A 26 4.94 2.97 9.31
CA GLN A 26 5.25 2.68 10.71
C GLN A 26 4.09 3.10 11.61
N ASP A 27 3.73 2.21 12.53
CA ASP A 27 2.61 2.35 13.47
C ASP A 27 1.24 2.60 12.78
N GLY A 28 1.11 2.29 11.48
CA GLY A 28 -0.14 2.43 10.74
C GLY A 28 -0.63 3.87 10.61
N ARG A 29 0.27 4.86 10.63
CA ARG A 29 -0.08 6.29 10.64
C ARG A 29 -0.86 6.72 9.40
N LEU A 30 -0.43 6.32 8.20
CA LEU A 30 -1.06 6.68 6.94
C LEU A 30 -2.36 5.89 6.72
N THR A 31 -2.35 4.59 6.99
CA THR A 31 -3.54 3.74 6.92
C THR A 31 -4.65 4.28 7.82
N SER A 32 -4.31 4.67 9.06
CA SER A 32 -5.26 5.28 9.99
C SER A 32 -5.75 6.65 9.53
N TYR A 33 -4.83 7.52 9.11
CA TYR A 33 -5.17 8.89 8.65
C TYR A 33 -6.10 8.88 7.43
N PHE A 34 -5.83 8.03 6.44
CA PHE A 34 -6.64 7.91 5.22
C PHE A 34 -7.86 7.00 5.39
N GLY A 35 -8.06 6.40 6.57
CA GLY A 35 -9.18 5.49 6.82
C GLY A 35 -9.15 4.23 5.94
N ILE A 36 -7.96 3.78 5.52
CA ILE A 36 -7.78 2.58 4.72
C ILE A 36 -8.05 1.36 5.60
N ARG A 37 -9.02 0.54 5.20
CA ARG A 37 -9.45 -0.68 5.91
C ARG A 37 -8.97 -1.96 5.23
N ARG A 38 -8.67 -1.95 3.93
CA ARG A 38 -8.11 -3.09 3.19
C ARG A 38 -6.98 -2.66 2.26
N THR A 39 -6.03 -3.57 2.07
CA THR A 39 -4.95 -3.43 1.10
C THR A 39 -5.07 -4.48 -0.03
N PRO A 40 -4.54 -4.18 -1.23
CA PRO A 40 -3.86 -2.95 -1.62
C PRO A 40 -4.82 -1.76 -1.80
N ALA A 41 -4.34 -0.57 -1.47
CA ALA A 41 -5.09 0.69 -1.63
C ALA A 41 -4.27 1.71 -2.44
N LEU A 42 -4.97 2.57 -3.18
CA LEU A 42 -4.41 3.70 -3.92
C LEU A 42 -4.94 5.00 -3.32
N VAL A 43 -4.04 5.92 -3.01
CA VAL A 43 -4.37 7.30 -2.66
C VAL A 43 -3.84 8.20 -3.77
N GLU A 44 -4.73 8.95 -4.40
CA GLU A 44 -4.37 9.87 -5.49
C GLU A 44 -5.06 11.22 -5.34
N GLN A 45 -4.38 12.27 -5.76
CA GLN A 45 -4.93 13.63 -5.72
C GLN A 45 -5.80 13.89 -6.94
N ARG A 46 -6.97 14.49 -6.70
CA ARG A 46 -7.89 15.02 -7.72
C ARG A 46 -8.26 16.44 -7.32
N GLY A 47 -7.53 17.42 -7.85
CA GLY A 47 -7.68 18.81 -7.42
C GLY A 47 -7.27 19.01 -5.96
N ASP A 48 -8.20 19.48 -5.14
CA ASP A 48 -8.06 19.73 -3.70
C ASP A 48 -8.44 18.52 -2.83
N VAL A 49 -8.95 17.45 -3.41
CA VAL A 49 -9.32 16.23 -2.69
C VAL A 49 -8.34 15.08 -2.94
N LEU A 50 -8.26 14.18 -1.95
CA LEU A 50 -7.60 12.89 -2.08
C LEU A 50 -8.65 11.81 -2.26
N ILE A 51 -8.51 11.01 -3.31
CA ILE A 51 -9.34 9.84 -3.58
C ILE A 51 -8.63 8.62 -3.04
N VAL A 52 -9.32 7.86 -2.19
CA VAL A 52 -8.84 6.60 -1.61
C VAL A 52 -9.65 5.47 -2.21
N THR A 53 -8.98 4.53 -2.88
CA THR A 53 -9.60 3.34 -3.49
C THR A 53 -8.96 2.09 -2.91
N GLU A 54 -9.77 1.17 -2.40
CA GLU A 54 -9.33 -0.17 -1.97
C GLU A 54 -9.59 -1.17 -3.10
N GLN A 55 -8.57 -1.92 -3.51
CA GLN A 55 -8.69 -2.85 -4.61
C GLN A 55 -9.02 -4.26 -4.09
N ALA A 56 -10.15 -4.81 -4.52
CA ALA A 56 -10.45 -6.21 -4.28
C ALA A 56 -9.44 -7.10 -5.03
N ILE A 57 -8.82 -8.02 -4.31
CA ILE A 57 -7.98 -9.07 -4.89
C ILE A 57 -8.65 -10.43 -4.66
N ALA A 58 -8.49 -11.35 -5.60
CA ALA A 58 -8.91 -12.72 -5.39
C ALA A 58 -8.17 -13.28 -4.16
N ARG A 59 -8.90 -13.95 -3.26
CA ARG A 59 -8.24 -14.72 -2.21
C ARG A 59 -7.39 -15.78 -2.88
N LYS A 60 -6.09 -15.81 -2.57
CA LYS A 60 -5.26 -16.98 -2.88
C LYS A 60 -5.93 -18.16 -2.17
N GLY A 61 -6.40 -19.14 -2.93
CA GLY A 61 -7.33 -20.16 -2.45
C GLY A 61 -6.83 -20.93 -1.23
N ARG A 62 -7.76 -21.40 -0.39
CA ARG A 62 -7.59 -22.72 0.20
C ARG A 62 -7.48 -23.69 -0.97
N GLY A 63 -6.33 -24.32 -1.17
CA GLY A 63 -6.12 -25.31 -2.23
C GLY A 63 -4.83 -25.12 -3.01
N ALA A 64 -3.70 -25.48 -2.39
CA ALA A 64 -2.61 -26.27 -2.94
C ALA A 64 -1.80 -26.80 -1.76
#